data_AF-A0A540WVD6-F1
#
_entry.id   AF-A0A540WVD6-F1
#
_cell.length_a   1.000
_cell.length_b   1.000
_cell.length_c   1.000
_cell.angle_alpha   90.00
_cell.angle_beta   90.00
_cell.angle_gamma   90.00
#
_symmetry.space_group_name_H-M   'P 1'
#
loop_
_entity.id
_entity.type
_entity.pdbx_description
1 polymer ?
#
loop_
_entity_poly.entity_id
_entity_poly.type
_entity_poly.pdbx_seq_one_letter_code
_entity_poly.pdbx_strand_id
1 'polypeptide(L)'
;MMLMLVVLLVGFVSAVVVVLSMNRPAGQGESKRSELEVCQHCGQARELLDEEMDDLHLNDEQRRQEQSGAVDYHVWWCGSCEDGVVTRNSRFIQTVGVCRACSGRAEQSMRTVVPATAARGGELQVELACQGCGHLQRFWRYTPRASLAK
;
A
#
# COMPACT_ATOMS: atom_id res chain seq x y z
N MET A 1 -18.04 18.52 67.90
CA MET A 1 -18.50 18.86 66.53
C MET A 1 -17.36 19.26 65.58
N MET A 2 -16.38 20.08 66.01
CA MET A 2 -15.29 20.53 65.13
C MET A 2 -14.31 19.42 64.70
N LEU A 3 -14.10 18.39 65.53
CA LEU A 3 -13.17 17.28 65.25
C LEU A 3 -13.67 16.30 64.17
N MET A 4 -15.00 16.15 64.02
CA MET A 4 -15.58 15.24 63.01
C MET A 4 -15.58 15.84 61.61
N LEU A 5 -15.60 17.18 61.50
CA LEU A 5 -15.56 17.89 60.22
C LEU A 5 -14.19 17.77 59.55
N VAL A 6 -13.10 17.78 60.34
CA VAL A 6 -11.72 17.68 59.84
C VAL A 6 -11.43 16.28 59.28
N VAL A 7 -11.91 15.21 59.94
CA VAL A 7 -11.71 13.83 59.48
C VAL A 7 -12.42 13.57 58.15
N LEU A 8 -13.63 14.11 57.98
CA LEU A 8 -14.37 14.01 56.73
C LEU A 8 -13.68 14.77 55.59
N LEU A 9 -13.18 15.99 55.84
CA LEU A 9 -12.48 16.77 54.82
C LEU A 9 -11.13 16.14 54.41
N VAL A 10 -10.33 15.64 55.35
CA VAL A 10 -9.04 14.99 55.05
C VAL A 10 -9.24 13.66 54.32
N GLY A 11 -10.26 12.88 54.69
CA GLY A 11 -10.63 11.63 54.00
C GLY A 11 -11.13 11.86 52.58
N PHE A 12 -11.93 12.91 52.35
CA PHE A 12 -12.45 13.26 51.02
C PHE A 12 -11.34 13.75 50.09
N VAL A 13 -10.42 14.59 50.59
CA VAL A 13 -9.27 15.08 49.81
C VAL A 13 -8.36 13.92 49.40
N SER A 14 -8.13 12.96 50.29
CA SER A 14 -7.33 11.77 50.00
C SER A 14 -7.95 10.88 48.92
N ALA A 15 -9.28 10.69 48.95
CA ALA A 15 -9.99 9.90 47.95
C ALA A 15 -9.99 10.58 46.56
N VAL A 16 -10.12 11.91 46.50
CA VAL A 16 -10.13 12.67 45.24
C VAL A 16 -8.76 12.64 44.55
N VAL A 17 -7.66 12.74 45.30
CA VAL A 17 -6.29 12.68 44.73
C VAL A 17 -5.98 11.30 44.13
N VAL A 18 -6.44 10.22 44.75
CA VAL A 18 -6.23 8.85 44.25
C VAL A 18 -6.99 8.61 42.94
N VAL A 19 -8.23 9.10 42.83
CA VAL A 19 -9.06 8.91 41.62
C VAL A 19 -8.50 9.71 40.42
N LEU A 20 -7.89 10.88 40.66
CA LEU A 20 -7.29 11.69 39.59
C LEU A 20 -5.97 11.13 39.03
N SER A 21 -5.32 10.17 39.71
CA SER A 21 -4.08 9.54 39.23
C SER A 21 -4.27 8.30 38.36
N MET A 22 -5.51 7.83 38.13
CA MET A 22 -5.77 6.58 37.39
C MET A 22 -6.14 6.77 35.91
N ASN A 23 -6.29 8.01 35.43
CA ASN A 23 -6.49 8.27 34.01
C ASN A 23 -5.14 8.52 33.32
N ARG A 24 -4.34 7.46 33.15
CA ARG A 24 -3.33 7.46 32.11
C ARG A 24 -4.07 7.28 30.77
N PRO A 25 -4.02 8.25 29.83
CA PRO A 25 -4.50 7.98 28.48
C PRO A 25 -3.68 6.79 27.96
N ALA A 26 -4.39 5.74 27.54
CA ALA A 26 -3.79 4.63 26.83
C ALA A 26 -2.97 5.22 25.68
N GLY A 27 -1.69 4.85 25.63
CA GLY A 27 -0.75 5.34 24.63
C GLY A 27 -1.38 5.25 23.25
N GLN A 28 -1.32 6.36 22.52
CA GLN A 28 -1.55 6.37 21.08
C GLN A 28 -0.68 5.25 20.51
N GLY A 29 -1.31 4.24 19.91
CA GLY A 29 -0.57 3.22 19.18
C GLY A 29 0.25 3.93 18.13
N GLU A 30 1.58 3.96 18.29
CA GLU A 30 2.48 4.35 17.22
C GLU A 30 2.14 3.48 16.02
N SER A 31 1.69 4.11 14.94
CA SER A 31 1.55 3.45 13.66
C SER A 31 2.90 2.85 13.34
N LYS A 32 3.00 1.52 13.39
CA LYS A 32 4.23 0.80 13.05
C LYS A 32 4.48 1.06 11.57
N ARG A 33 5.30 2.09 11.28
CA ARG A 33 5.69 2.44 9.92
C ARG A 33 6.19 1.18 9.21
N SER A 34 5.79 1.03 7.95
CA SER A 34 6.15 -0.16 7.17
C SER A 34 7.67 -0.30 7.04
N GLU A 35 8.18 -1.51 6.84
CA GLU A 35 9.61 -1.75 6.61
C GLU A 35 10.16 -1.01 5.36
N LEU A 36 9.25 -0.58 4.48
CA LEU A 36 9.53 0.26 3.33
C LEU A 36 9.80 1.72 3.75
N GLU A 37 8.94 2.27 4.60
CA GLU A 37 8.99 3.66 5.08
C GLU A 37 10.18 3.96 6.00
N VAL A 38 10.80 2.94 6.60
CA VAL A 38 11.91 3.13 7.55
C VAL A 38 13.16 2.41 7.07
N CYS A 39 14.26 3.16 6.97
CA CYS A 39 15.57 2.62 6.64
C CYS A 39 16.05 1.66 7.73
N GLN A 40 16.28 0.40 7.37
CA GLN A 40 16.72 -0.62 8.31
C GLN A 40 18.19 -0.46 8.75
N HIS A 41 18.95 0.37 8.02
CA HIS A 41 20.34 0.66 8.36
C HIS A 41 20.47 1.79 9.38
N CYS A 42 19.72 2.90 9.23
CA CYS A 42 19.88 4.10 10.06
C CYS A 42 18.62 4.54 10.82
N GLY A 43 17.47 3.89 10.62
CA GLY A 43 16.19 4.21 11.26
C GLY A 43 15.50 5.47 10.74
N GLN A 44 16.08 6.20 9.78
CA GLN A 44 15.46 7.37 9.18
C GLN A 44 14.29 6.99 8.27
N ALA A 45 13.36 7.93 8.08
CA ALA A 45 12.29 7.75 7.10
C ALA A 45 12.87 7.69 5.69
N ARG A 46 12.33 6.79 4.86
CA ARG A 46 12.53 6.80 3.42
C ARG A 46 11.48 7.69 2.77
N GLU A 47 11.85 8.35 1.69
CA GLU A 47 10.96 9.07 0.80
C GLU A 47 10.50 8.12 -0.31
N LEU A 48 9.20 8.12 -0.62
CA LEU A 48 8.73 7.50 -1.86
C LEU A 48 9.00 8.49 -2.99
N LEU A 49 9.93 8.13 -3.87
CA LEU A 49 10.27 8.95 -5.03
C LEU A 49 9.10 8.99 -6.03
N ASP A 50 9.05 10.05 -6.83
CA ASP A 50 8.17 10.12 -7.99
C ASP A 50 8.73 9.33 -9.18
N GLU A 51 7.93 9.19 -10.22
CA GLU A 51 8.23 8.39 -11.43
C GLU A 51 9.46 8.86 -12.22
N GLU A 52 9.86 10.13 -12.08
CA GLU A 52 11.06 10.60 -12.79
C GLU A 52 12.32 10.32 -11.96
N MET A 53 12.21 10.46 -10.64
CA MET A 53 13.32 10.28 -9.73
C MET A 53 13.58 8.81 -9.40
N ASP A 54 12.56 7.96 -9.38
CA ASP A 54 12.72 6.53 -9.11
C ASP A 54 13.50 5.81 -10.23
N ASP A 55 13.31 6.23 -11.48
CA ASP A 55 13.97 5.76 -12.69
C ASP A 55 15.50 5.77 -12.56
N LEU A 56 16.05 6.75 -11.83
CA LEU A 56 17.48 6.88 -11.53
C LEU A 56 18.03 5.73 -10.67
N HIS A 57 17.16 5.05 -9.94
CA HIS A 57 17.50 3.98 -9.00
C HIS A 57 17.04 2.60 -9.47
N LEU A 58 16.33 2.53 -10.59
CA LEU A 58 15.96 1.28 -11.23
C LEU A 58 17.11 0.71 -12.05
N ASN A 59 17.18 -0.61 -12.15
CA ASN A 59 18.09 -1.24 -13.08
C ASN A 59 17.54 -1.24 -14.52
N ASP A 60 18.40 -1.54 -15.50
CA ASP A 60 18.05 -1.49 -16.92
C ASP A 60 16.84 -2.37 -17.29
N GLU A 61 16.64 -3.49 -16.61
CA GLU A 61 15.50 -4.37 -16.86
C GLU A 61 14.20 -3.80 -16.30
N GLN A 62 14.24 -3.20 -15.11
CA GLN A 62 13.09 -2.56 -14.48
C GLN A 62 12.58 -1.39 -15.33
N ARG A 63 13.49 -0.51 -15.77
CA ARG A 63 13.14 0.62 -16.67
C ARG A 63 12.55 0.13 -17.99
N ARG A 64 13.10 -0.94 -18.57
CA ARG A 64 12.51 -1.56 -19.79
C ARG A 64 11.09 -2.06 -19.53
N GLN A 65 10.83 -2.63 -18.36
CA GLN A 65 9.49 -3.11 -18.00
C GLN A 65 8.50 -1.96 -17.86
N GLU A 66 8.89 -0.84 -17.25
CA GLU A 66 8.07 0.39 -17.14
C GLU A 66 7.82 1.08 -18.47
N GLN A 67 8.87 1.26 -19.28
CA GLN A 67 8.73 1.80 -20.64
C GLN A 67 7.83 0.90 -21.50
N SER A 68 7.86 -0.40 -21.23
CA SER A 68 6.94 -1.35 -21.85
C SER A 68 5.57 -1.39 -21.17
N GLY A 69 5.26 -0.62 -20.13
CA GLY A 69 3.98 -0.64 -19.41
C GLY A 69 3.60 -2.03 -18.85
N ALA A 70 4.58 -2.92 -18.66
CA ALA A 70 4.37 -4.24 -18.12
C ALA A 70 4.29 -4.22 -16.59
N VAL A 71 5.00 -3.26 -15.98
CA VAL A 71 5.16 -3.07 -14.53
C VAL A 71 5.29 -1.58 -14.28
N ASP A 72 5.01 -1.17 -13.05
CA ASP A 72 5.27 0.14 -12.47
C ASP A 72 5.93 -0.16 -11.12
N TYR A 73 7.13 0.36 -10.92
CA TYR A 73 7.88 0.24 -9.68
C TYR A 73 7.77 1.51 -8.84
N HIS A 74 7.96 1.34 -7.55
CA HIS A 74 8.10 2.43 -6.60
C HIS A 74 9.46 2.28 -5.93
N VAL A 75 10.19 3.38 -5.78
CA VAL A 75 11.45 3.43 -5.04
C VAL A 75 11.25 4.18 -3.72
N TRP A 76 11.48 3.47 -2.62
CA TRP A 76 11.60 4.08 -1.30
C TRP A 76 13.07 4.38 -1.03
N TRP A 77 13.45 5.65 -1.05
CA TRP A 77 14.84 6.09 -0.98
C TRP A 77 15.21 6.69 0.37
N CYS A 78 16.38 6.34 0.89
CA CYS A 78 16.97 6.96 2.07
C CYS A 78 18.12 7.88 1.66
N GLY A 79 17.90 9.20 1.67
CA GLY A 79 18.94 10.17 1.34
C GLY A 79 20.16 10.15 2.26
N SER A 80 20.05 9.62 3.48
CA SER A 80 21.18 9.53 4.44
C SER A 80 22.08 8.32 4.22
N CYS A 81 21.54 7.21 3.71
CA CYS A 81 22.32 5.99 3.44
C CYS A 81 22.62 5.80 1.95
N GLU A 82 22.04 6.63 1.09
CA GLU A 82 22.11 6.50 -0.37
C GLU A 82 21.71 5.09 -0.82
N ASP A 83 20.64 4.56 -0.22
CA ASP A 83 20.09 3.23 -0.50
C ASP A 83 18.57 3.23 -0.41
N GLY A 84 17.93 2.27 -1.05
CA GLY A 84 16.48 2.21 -1.15
C GLY A 84 15.93 0.81 -1.39
N VAL A 85 14.60 0.71 -1.31
CA VAL A 85 13.86 -0.52 -1.57
C VAL A 85 12.99 -0.30 -2.80
N VAL A 86 13.20 -1.12 -3.82
CA VAL A 86 12.36 -1.14 -5.02
C VAL A 86 11.21 -2.13 -4.80
N THR A 87 9.98 -1.65 -4.98
CA THR A 87 8.76 -2.46 -4.87
C THR A 87 7.91 -2.31 -6.13
N ARG A 88 7.02 -3.26 -6.40
CA ARG A 88 6.01 -3.08 -7.45
C ARG A 88 4.87 -2.23 -6.91
N ASN A 89 4.39 -1.29 -7.71
CA ASN A 89 3.16 -0.58 -7.40
C ASN A 89 1.98 -1.55 -7.43
N SER A 90 1.46 -1.89 -6.25
CA SER A 90 0.36 -2.87 -6.11
C SER A 90 -0.96 -2.40 -6.73
N ARG A 91 -1.10 -1.10 -7.01
CA ARG A 91 -2.26 -0.51 -7.66
C ARG A 91 -2.11 -0.42 -9.18
N PHE A 92 -0.92 -0.72 -9.71
CA PHE A 92 -0.68 -0.70 -11.13
C PHE A 92 -1.53 -1.72 -11.86
N ILE A 93 -2.14 -1.26 -12.94
CA ILE A 93 -2.88 -2.09 -13.86
C ILE A 93 -2.09 -2.14 -15.16
N GLN A 94 -1.60 -3.34 -15.51
CA GLN A 94 -0.94 -3.57 -16.78
C GLN A 94 -1.87 -3.20 -17.94
N THR A 95 -1.44 -2.22 -18.74
CA THR A 95 -2.22 -1.65 -19.86
C THR A 95 -1.80 -2.19 -21.22
N VAL A 96 -0.88 -3.15 -21.26
CA VAL A 96 -0.38 -3.73 -22.52
C VAL A 96 -0.18 -5.23 -22.47
N GLY A 97 -0.37 -5.87 -23.62
CA GLY A 97 -0.14 -7.30 -23.82
C GLY A 97 0.50 -7.60 -25.17
N VAL A 98 0.61 -8.88 -25.48
CA VAL A 98 1.19 -9.38 -26.74
C VAL A 98 0.08 -9.89 -27.65
N CYS A 99 0.02 -9.37 -28.87
CA CYS A 99 -0.92 -9.82 -29.89
C CYS A 99 -0.55 -11.23 -30.38
N ARG A 100 -1.45 -12.21 -30.26
CA ARG A 100 -1.15 -13.58 -30.75
C ARG A 100 -1.15 -13.74 -32.28
N ALA A 101 -1.65 -12.74 -33.03
CA ALA A 101 -1.69 -12.81 -34.48
C ALA A 101 -0.38 -12.38 -35.14
N CYS A 102 0.27 -11.34 -34.61
CA CYS A 102 1.50 -10.79 -35.19
C CYS A 102 2.67 -10.64 -34.19
N SER A 103 2.48 -11.07 -32.94
CA SER A 103 3.45 -10.92 -31.84
C SER A 103 3.80 -9.47 -31.47
N GLY A 104 3.13 -8.48 -32.08
CA GLY A 104 3.28 -7.07 -31.76
C GLY A 104 2.62 -6.69 -30.43
N ARG A 105 2.87 -5.45 -30.00
CA ARG A 105 2.25 -4.85 -28.80
C ARG A 105 0.75 -4.63 -29.03
N ALA A 106 -0.04 -4.93 -28.02
CA ALA A 106 -1.48 -4.68 -28.01
C ALA A 106 -1.86 -3.88 -26.76
N GLU A 107 -2.73 -2.90 -26.94
CA GLU A 107 -3.36 -2.19 -25.82
C GLU A 107 -4.28 -3.15 -25.08
N GLN A 108 -4.11 -3.24 -23.76
CA GLN A 108 -4.86 -4.12 -22.88
C GLN A 108 -5.86 -3.31 -22.07
N SER A 109 -7.12 -3.74 -22.11
CA SER A 109 -8.16 -3.26 -21.21
C SER A 109 -8.79 -4.44 -20.46
N MET A 110 -9.36 -4.16 -19.30
CA MET A 110 -10.05 -5.16 -18.49
C MET A 110 -11.38 -4.61 -17.99
N ARG A 111 -12.38 -5.49 -17.94
CA ARG A 111 -13.68 -5.21 -17.34
C ARG A 111 -14.07 -6.33 -16.39
N THR A 112 -14.59 -5.97 -15.22
CA THR A 112 -15.17 -6.94 -14.30
C THR A 112 -16.47 -7.49 -14.88
N VAL A 113 -16.52 -8.81 -15.08
CA VAL A 113 -17.72 -9.54 -15.49
C VAL A 113 -18.45 -10.05 -14.26
N VAL A 114 -17.70 -10.60 -13.29
CA VAL A 114 -18.23 -11.05 -12.01
C VAL A 114 -17.36 -10.44 -10.90
N PRO A 115 -17.93 -9.64 -9.99
CA PRO A 115 -17.16 -9.08 -8.88
C PRO A 115 -16.74 -10.18 -7.91
N ALA A 116 -15.51 -10.07 -7.40
CA ALA A 116 -15.03 -10.92 -6.32
C ALA A 116 -15.76 -10.61 -5.01
N THR A 117 -15.97 -11.63 -4.17
CA THR A 117 -16.54 -11.47 -2.82
C THR A 117 -15.62 -12.12 -1.79
N ALA A 118 -15.96 -11.98 -0.50
CA ALA A 118 -15.24 -12.69 0.56
C ALA A 118 -15.35 -14.23 0.43
N ALA A 119 -16.43 -14.74 -0.17
CA ALA A 119 -16.68 -16.17 -0.30
C ALA A 119 -16.11 -16.78 -1.61
N ARG A 120 -16.03 -16.00 -2.69
CA ARG A 120 -15.62 -16.50 -4.02
C ARG A 120 -14.80 -15.48 -4.81
N GLY A 121 -13.97 -16.00 -5.71
CA GLY A 121 -13.23 -15.18 -6.66
C GLY A 121 -14.16 -14.48 -7.66
N GLY A 122 -13.60 -13.52 -8.39
CA GLY A 122 -14.27 -12.84 -9.48
C GLY A 122 -13.80 -13.31 -10.85
N GLU A 123 -14.33 -12.67 -11.88
CA GLU A 123 -13.99 -12.92 -13.27
C GLU A 123 -13.85 -11.59 -14.01
N LEU A 124 -12.75 -11.46 -14.75
CA LEU A 124 -12.44 -10.34 -15.61
C LEU A 124 -12.50 -10.80 -17.06
N GLN A 125 -13.07 -9.99 -17.94
CA GLN A 125 -12.78 -10.08 -19.37
C GLN A 125 -11.63 -9.13 -19.67
N VAL A 126 -10.63 -9.66 -20.35
CA VAL A 126 -9.49 -8.92 -20.87
C VAL A 126 -9.64 -8.80 -22.38
N GLU A 127 -9.42 -7.60 -22.90
CA GLU A 127 -9.36 -7.32 -24.33
C GLU A 127 -7.96 -6.83 -24.69
N LEU A 128 -7.41 -7.35 -25.79
CA LEU A 128 -6.16 -6.90 -26.40
C LEU A 128 -6.45 -6.34 -27.80
N ALA A 129 -6.30 -5.03 -27.96
CA ALA A 129 -6.46 -4.33 -29.24
C ALA A 129 -5.08 -4.05 -29.85
N CYS A 130 -4.73 -4.74 -30.94
CA CYS A 130 -3.44 -4.54 -31.61
C CYS A 130 -3.55 -3.45 -32.68
N GLN A 131 -2.87 -2.33 -32.45
CA GLN A 131 -2.79 -1.23 -33.43
C GLN A 131 -1.96 -1.60 -34.67
N GLY A 132 -1.04 -2.55 -34.56
CA GLY A 132 -0.17 -2.95 -35.68
C GLY A 132 -0.85 -3.79 -36.76
N CYS A 133 -1.76 -4.69 -36.39
CA CYS A 133 -2.45 -5.57 -37.35
C CYS A 133 -3.99 -5.49 -37.28
N GLY A 134 -4.55 -4.68 -36.38
CA GLY A 134 -5.99 -4.54 -36.17
C GLY A 134 -6.65 -5.74 -35.47
N HIS A 135 -5.90 -6.78 -35.09
CA HIS A 135 -6.47 -7.96 -34.45
C HIS A 135 -6.94 -7.66 -33.02
N LEU A 136 -8.14 -8.12 -32.71
CA LEU A 136 -8.78 -7.99 -31.40
C LEU A 136 -8.85 -9.36 -30.72
N GLN A 137 -8.36 -9.43 -29.48
CA GLN A 137 -8.38 -10.67 -28.69
C GLN A 137 -9.19 -10.46 -27.42
N ARG A 138 -10.03 -11.43 -27.08
CA ARG A 138 -10.81 -11.42 -25.83
C ARG A 138 -10.63 -12.73 -25.10
N PHE A 139 -10.35 -12.67 -23.81
CA PHE A 139 -10.25 -13.84 -22.97
C PHE A 139 -10.64 -13.50 -21.53
N TRP A 140 -10.84 -14.52 -20.71
CA TRP A 140 -11.26 -14.37 -19.32
C TRP A 140 -10.12 -14.71 -18.36
N ARG A 141 -10.08 -14.02 -17.22
CA ARG A 141 -9.18 -14.30 -16.10
C ARG A 141 -9.99 -14.40 -14.80
N TYR A 142 -9.60 -15.32 -13.93
CA TYR A 142 -10.16 -15.42 -12.59
C TYR A 142 -9.35 -14.60 -11.60
N THR A 143 -10.04 -13.90 -10.70
CA THR A 143 -9.40 -13.17 -9.61
C THR A 143 -9.53 -13.94 -8.29
N PRO A 144 -8.59 -13.75 -7.35
CA PRO A 144 -8.76 -14.23 -5.99
C PRO A 144 -10.03 -13.68 -5.33
N ARG A 145 -10.42 -14.29 -4.21
CA ARG A 145 -11.46 -13.74 -3.33
C ARG A 145 -11.06 -12.34 -2.88
N ALA A 146 -12.04 -11.46 -2.70
CA ALA A 146 -11.77 -10.15 -2.11
C ALA A 146 -11.36 -10.35 -0.65
N SER A 147 -10.15 -9.91 -0.28
CA SER A 147 -9.78 -9.84 1.13
C SER A 147 -10.60 -8.73 1.79
N LEU A 148 -11.25 -9.04 2.91
CA LEU A 148 -11.74 -8.00 3.81
C LEU A 148 -10.50 -7.23 4.28
N ALA A 149 -10.36 -5.96 3.86
CA ALA A 149 -9.32 -5.10 4.41
C ALA A 149 -9.48 -5.10 5.94
N LYS A 150 -8.39 -5.40 6.65
CA LYS A 150 -8.32 -5.26 8.10
C LYS A 150 -8.03 -3.82 8.46
#